data_AF-A0A4Y9NXC3-F1
#
_entry.id   AF-A0A4Y9NXC3-F1
#
_cell.length_a   1.000
_cell.length_b   1.000
_cell.length_c   1.000
_cell.angle_alpha   90.00
_cell.angle_beta   90.00
_cell.angle_gamma   90.00
#
_symmetry.space_group_name_H-M   'P 1'
#
loop_
_entity.id
_entity.type
_entity.pdbx_description
1 polymer ?
#
loop_
_entity_poly.entity_id
_entity_poly.type
_entity_poly.pdbx_seq_one_letter_code
_entity_poly.pdbx_strand_id
1 'polypeptide(L)'
;MDDDLRNRLFDPRAADGLVLSRRPPSRSAVADVVSDVVWHEVVVLLRWAAAGTRRTPDLDAGRWWRLAAGCADLLRRLPGLSDELEEPWRALDPLEIPAGTGEHWVEQVCRRLELLLRARTPPPLAVLAAEVDALGAAAVGALADASPWPAAGAR
;
A
#
# COMPACT_ATOMS: atom_id res chain seq x y z
N MET A 1 9.02 0.40 -9.33
CA MET A 1 9.67 -0.23 -8.17
C MET A 1 11.03 -0.68 -8.63
N ASP A 2 12.06 -0.36 -7.87
CA ASP A 2 13.42 -0.85 -8.12
C ASP A 2 13.51 -2.38 -7.94
N ASP A 3 14.34 -3.05 -8.74
CA ASP A 3 14.53 -4.50 -8.70
C ASP A 3 15.19 -4.96 -7.40
N ASP A 4 16.06 -4.13 -6.79
CA ASP A 4 16.62 -4.40 -5.46
C ASP A 4 15.50 -4.50 -4.40
N LEU A 5 14.61 -3.50 -4.36
CA LEU A 5 13.48 -3.53 -3.43
C LEU A 5 12.58 -4.72 -3.71
N ARG A 6 12.25 -5.01 -4.97
CA ARG A 6 11.45 -6.18 -5.34
C ARG A 6 12.06 -7.47 -4.79
N ASN A 7 13.35 -7.69 -4.97
CA ASN A 7 14.04 -8.88 -4.46
C ASN A 7 13.95 -8.96 -2.93
N ARG A 8 14.17 -7.84 -2.24
CA ARG A 8 14.08 -7.76 -0.78
C ARG A 8 12.66 -7.98 -0.25
N LEU A 9 11.63 -7.56 -0.98
CA LEU A 9 10.24 -7.82 -0.61
C LEU A 9 9.97 -9.32 -0.59
N PHE A 10 10.48 -10.09 -1.56
CA PHE A 10 10.21 -11.55 -1.63
C PHE A 10 11.18 -12.43 -0.83
N ASP A 11 12.29 -11.90 -0.31
CA ASP A 11 13.13 -12.56 0.69
C ASP A 11 12.58 -12.30 2.12
N PRO A 12 12.14 -13.34 2.86
CA PRO A 12 11.59 -13.18 4.21
C PRO A 12 12.52 -12.42 5.17
N ARG A 13 13.83 -12.69 5.13
CA ARG A 13 14.79 -12.05 6.06
C ARG A 13 15.00 -10.58 5.70
N ALA A 14 15.08 -10.27 4.41
CA ALA A 14 15.25 -8.91 3.95
C ALA A 14 13.98 -8.08 4.19
N ALA A 15 12.80 -8.68 4.05
CA ALA A 15 11.52 -8.07 4.36
C ALA A 15 11.36 -7.78 5.86
N ASP A 16 11.71 -8.72 6.73
CA ASP A 16 11.74 -8.48 8.18
C ASP A 16 12.72 -7.35 8.54
N GLY A 17 13.90 -7.33 7.90
CA GLY A 17 14.86 -6.24 8.04
C GLY A 17 14.31 -4.89 7.58
N LEU A 18 13.50 -4.84 6.51
CA LEU A 18 12.81 -3.62 6.08
C LEU A 18 11.87 -3.12 7.18
N VAL A 19 11.01 -3.98 7.73
CA VAL A 19 10.05 -3.64 8.79
C VAL A 19 10.76 -3.10 10.03
N LEU A 20 11.72 -3.87 10.56
CA LEU A 20 12.43 -3.51 11.79
C LEU A 20 13.25 -2.22 11.65
N SER A 21 13.75 -1.91 10.45
CA SER A 21 14.47 -0.66 10.18
C SER A 21 13.61 0.60 10.27
N ARG A 22 12.29 0.46 10.40
CA ARG A 22 11.32 1.56 10.52
C ARG A 22 10.89 1.85 11.95
N ARG A 23 11.32 1.04 12.91
CA ARG A 23 11.02 1.29 14.32
C ARG A 23 11.50 2.69 14.71
N PRO A 24 10.66 3.48 15.39
CA PRO A 24 11.04 4.82 15.80
C PRO A 24 12.22 4.74 16.79
N PRO A 25 13.02 5.82 16.92
CA PRO A 25 14.09 5.88 17.90
C PRO A 25 13.60 5.89 19.36
N SER A 26 12.29 6.05 19.60
CA SER A 26 11.70 6.00 20.92
C SER A 26 11.72 4.56 21.46
N ARG A 27 11.99 4.39 22.76
CA ARG A 27 12.03 3.07 23.42
C ARG A 27 10.64 2.59 23.89
N SER A 28 9.57 2.92 23.16
CA SER A 28 8.23 2.48 23.53
C SER A 28 7.93 1.14 22.86
N ALA A 29 7.61 0.11 23.65
CA ALA A 29 7.20 -1.18 23.13
C ALA A 29 5.92 -1.08 22.28
N VAL A 30 5.01 -0.16 22.64
CA VAL A 30 3.79 0.12 21.85
C VAL A 30 4.18 0.70 20.49
N ALA A 31 5.09 1.68 20.46
CA ALA A 31 5.54 2.30 19.22
C ALA A 31 6.27 1.32 18.29
N ASP A 32 7.07 0.41 18.85
CA ASP A 32 7.71 -0.66 18.10
C ASP A 32 6.68 -1.62 17.47
N VAL A 33 5.69 -2.08 18.25
CA VAL A 33 4.65 -3.00 17.76
C VAL A 33 3.78 -2.35 16.70
N VAL A 34 3.34 -1.10 16.92
CA VAL A 34 2.54 -0.37 15.92
C VAL A 34 3.36 -0.19 14.63
N SER A 35 4.63 0.20 14.74
CA SER A 35 5.52 0.32 13.59
C SER A 35 5.65 -1.02 12.85
N ASP A 36 5.95 -2.10 13.56
CA ASP A 36 6.11 -3.43 12.96
C ASP A 36 4.85 -3.89 12.21
N VAL A 37 3.67 -3.73 12.83
CA VAL A 37 2.39 -4.08 12.23
C VAL A 37 2.16 -3.27 10.95
N VAL A 38 2.30 -1.94 11.04
CA VAL A 38 2.02 -1.03 9.92
C VAL A 38 2.96 -1.33 8.75
N TRP A 39 4.26 -1.45 8.99
CA TRP A 39 5.23 -1.68 7.93
C TRP A 39 5.20 -3.09 7.38
N HIS A 40 4.81 -4.09 8.18
CA HIS A 40 4.54 -5.43 7.68
C HIS A 40 3.39 -5.42 6.66
N GLU A 41 2.28 -4.75 6.98
CA GLU A 41 1.14 -4.62 6.06
C GLU A 41 1.56 -3.87 4.78
N VAL A 42 2.31 -2.76 4.89
CA VAL A 42 2.85 -2.04 3.71
C VAL A 42 3.72 -2.95 2.84
N VAL A 43 4.60 -3.77 3.43
CA VAL A 43 5.41 -4.75 2.69
C VAL A 43 4.53 -5.78 1.97
N VAL A 44 3.45 -6.26 2.60
CA VAL A 44 2.48 -7.17 1.97
C VAL A 44 1.77 -6.50 0.79
N LEU A 45 1.35 -5.24 0.92
CA LEU A 45 0.74 -4.48 -0.17
C LEU A 45 1.72 -4.30 -1.35
N LEU A 46 2.97 -3.93 -1.07
CA LEU A 46 4.00 -3.80 -2.09
C LEU A 46 4.33 -5.13 -2.78
N ARG A 47 4.28 -6.26 -2.06
CA ARG A 47 4.40 -7.60 -2.67
C ARG A 47 3.27 -7.86 -3.65
N TRP A 48 2.03 -7.56 -3.28
CA TRP A 48 0.88 -7.72 -4.19
C TRP A 48 1.02 -6.82 -5.41
N ALA A 49 1.41 -5.56 -5.24
CA ALA A 49 1.65 -4.66 -6.36
C ALA A 49 2.81 -5.12 -7.27
N ALA A 50 3.85 -5.73 -6.71
CA ALA A 50 5.01 -6.22 -7.45
C ALA A 50 4.80 -7.62 -8.08
N ALA A 51 3.78 -8.36 -7.66
CA ALA A 51 3.58 -9.75 -8.04
C ALA A 51 3.33 -9.88 -9.55
N GLY A 52 4.29 -10.47 -10.26
CA GLY A 52 4.13 -10.78 -11.68
C GLY A 52 3.18 -11.96 -11.90
N THR A 53 2.15 -11.76 -12.71
CA THR A 53 1.10 -12.75 -13.06
C THR A 53 1.35 -13.42 -14.41
N ARG A 54 2.48 -13.10 -15.05
CA ARG A 54 2.80 -13.48 -16.44
C ARG A 54 1.71 -13.07 -17.44
N ARG A 55 0.96 -11.99 -17.15
CA ARG A 55 -0.14 -11.47 -17.97
C ARG A 55 -1.31 -12.44 -18.13
N THR A 56 -1.59 -13.22 -17.09
CA THR A 56 -2.80 -14.05 -17.03
C THR A 56 -3.94 -13.18 -16.50
N PRO A 57 -4.96 -12.84 -17.30
CA PRO A 57 -5.96 -11.82 -16.93
C PRO A 57 -6.67 -12.10 -15.59
N ASP A 58 -7.07 -13.35 -15.34
CA ASP A 58 -7.73 -13.73 -14.09
C ASP A 58 -6.83 -13.56 -12.86
N LEU A 59 -5.53 -13.80 -13.02
CA LEU A 59 -4.54 -13.59 -11.96
C LEU A 59 -4.25 -12.11 -11.75
N ASP A 60 -4.25 -11.30 -12.80
CA ASP A 60 -4.14 -9.83 -12.73
C ASP A 60 -5.32 -9.23 -11.98
N ALA A 61 -6.55 -9.60 -12.34
CA ALA A 61 -7.75 -9.18 -11.63
C ALA A 61 -7.73 -9.62 -10.15
N GLY A 62 -7.38 -10.88 -9.88
CA GLY A 62 -7.25 -11.40 -8.52
C GLY A 62 -6.15 -10.72 -7.69
N ARG A 63 -5.06 -10.27 -8.34
CA ARG A 63 -3.99 -9.48 -7.71
C ARG A 63 -4.52 -8.10 -7.32
N TRP A 64 -5.16 -7.40 -8.25
CA TRP A 64 -5.70 -6.06 -8.00
C TRP A 64 -6.78 -6.05 -6.93
N TRP A 65 -7.66 -7.04 -6.92
CA TRP A 65 -8.66 -7.18 -5.86
C TRP A 65 -8.03 -7.39 -4.48
N ARG A 66 -7.03 -8.26 -4.36
CA ARG A 66 -6.32 -8.49 -3.09
C ARG A 66 -5.55 -7.27 -2.62
N LEU A 67 -4.94 -6.53 -3.54
CA LEU A 67 -4.27 -5.26 -3.22
C LEU A 67 -5.26 -4.24 -2.67
N ALA A 68 -6.38 -4.00 -3.37
CA ALA A 68 -7.42 -3.07 -2.93
C ALA A 68 -8.02 -3.46 -1.56
N ALA A 69 -8.33 -4.74 -1.37
CA ALA A 69 -8.85 -5.25 -0.10
C ALA A 69 -7.85 -5.06 1.05
N GLY A 70 -6.56 -5.37 0.82
CA GLY A 70 -5.51 -5.15 1.80
C GLY A 70 -5.37 -3.66 2.18
N CYS A 71 -5.45 -2.75 1.21
CA CYS A 71 -5.43 -1.31 1.48
C CYS A 71 -6.62 -0.90 2.38
N ALA A 72 -7.83 -1.36 2.06
CA ALA A 72 -9.04 -1.07 2.84
C ALA A 72 -8.94 -1.61 4.28
N ASP A 73 -8.40 -2.82 4.46
CA ASP A 73 -8.21 -3.40 5.78
C ASP A 73 -7.19 -2.65 6.64
N LEU A 74 -6.08 -2.20 6.04
CA LEU A 74 -5.10 -1.38 6.73
C LEU A 74 -5.71 -0.02 7.12
N LEU A 75 -6.37 0.68 6.18
CA LEU A 75 -7.02 1.97 6.43
C LEU A 75 -8.03 1.92 7.56
N ARG A 76 -8.80 0.83 7.67
CA ARG A 76 -9.76 0.62 8.76
C ARG A 76 -9.10 0.52 10.14
N ARG A 77 -7.84 0.05 10.21
CA ARG A 77 -7.10 -0.15 11.46
C ARG A 77 -6.28 1.07 11.89
N LEU A 78 -5.82 1.88 10.92
CA LEU A 78 -4.91 3.00 11.18
C LEU A 78 -5.43 4.04 12.20
N PRO A 79 -6.74 4.41 12.25
CA PRO A 79 -7.22 5.33 13.29
C PRO A 79 -6.95 4.82 14.70
N GLY A 80 -7.27 3.55 14.98
CA GLY A 80 -7.01 2.96 16.30
C GLY A 80 -5.52 2.84 16.61
N LEU A 81 -4.68 2.56 15.60
CA LEU A 81 -3.22 2.55 15.78
C LEU A 81 -2.65 3.95 16.05
N SER A 82 -3.29 5.01 15.51
CA SER A 82 -2.95 6.41 15.80
C SER A 82 -3.26 6.76 17.24
N ASP A 83 -4.40 6.31 17.76
CA ASP A 83 -4.79 6.52 19.16
C ASP A 83 -3.77 5.90 20.13
N GLU A 84 -3.28 4.68 19.85
CA GLU A 84 -2.23 4.01 20.64
C GLU A 84 -0.90 4.78 20.67
N LEU A 85 -0.64 5.62 19.65
CA LEU A 85 0.55 6.47 19.56
C LEU A 85 0.31 7.89 20.07
N GLU A 86 -0.90 8.20 20.54
CA GLU A 86 -1.34 9.57 20.84
C GLU A 86 -1.12 10.53 19.64
N GLU A 87 -1.15 10.00 18.42
CA GLU A 87 -0.99 10.77 17.19
C GLU A 87 -2.36 11.31 16.73
N PRO A 88 -2.48 12.61 16.39
CA PRO A 88 -3.75 13.16 15.91
C PRO A 88 -4.17 12.56 14.58
N TRP A 89 -5.27 11.81 14.58
CA TRP A 89 -5.86 11.28 13.35
C TRP A 89 -6.66 12.35 12.60
N ARG A 90 -6.57 12.34 11.26
CA ARG A 90 -7.40 13.17 10.39
C ARG A 90 -8.07 12.29 9.34
N ALA A 91 -9.35 12.55 9.07
CA ALA A 91 -10.01 11.95 7.94
C ALA A 91 -9.24 12.31 6.65
N LEU A 92 -9.10 11.33 5.76
CA LEU A 92 -8.47 11.55 4.47
C LEU A 92 -9.40 12.39 3.60
N ASP A 93 -8.82 13.38 2.93
CA ASP A 93 -9.54 14.09 1.88
C ASP A 93 -9.79 13.14 0.71
N PRO A 94 -10.94 13.24 0.01
CA PRO A 94 -11.19 12.45 -1.18
C PRO A 94 -10.07 12.62 -2.20
N LEU A 95 -9.47 11.50 -2.61
CA LEU A 95 -8.42 11.51 -3.61
C LEU A 95 -9.00 11.95 -4.97
N GLU A 96 -8.40 12.97 -5.57
CA GLU A 96 -8.66 13.28 -6.97
C GLU A 96 -8.11 12.15 -7.85
N ILE A 97 -8.99 11.47 -8.60
CA ILE A 97 -8.61 10.40 -9.51
C ILE A 97 -7.81 11.01 -10.66
N PRO A 98 -6.50 10.74 -10.76
CA PRO A 98 -5.67 11.43 -11.71
C PRO A 98 -5.69 10.72 -13.07
N ALA A 99 -5.44 11.46 -14.15
CA ALA A 99 -5.58 10.95 -15.52
C ALA A 99 -4.53 9.87 -15.84
N GLY A 100 -4.96 8.73 -16.40
CA GLY A 100 -4.06 7.62 -16.77
C GLY A 100 -4.67 6.25 -16.49
N THR A 101 -3.89 5.18 -16.67
CA THR A 101 -4.31 3.82 -16.30
C THR A 101 -4.07 3.57 -14.83
N GLY A 102 -4.91 2.73 -14.21
CA GLY A 102 -4.75 2.36 -12.81
C GLY A 102 -3.40 1.70 -12.53
N GLU A 103 -2.88 0.87 -13.44
CA GLU A 103 -1.56 0.25 -13.28
C GLU A 103 -0.43 1.28 -13.18
N HIS A 104 -0.47 2.32 -14.02
CA HIS A 104 0.51 3.39 -13.97
C HIS A 104 0.47 4.12 -12.62
N TRP A 105 -0.73 4.34 -12.09
CA TRP A 105 -0.91 4.93 -10.76
C TRP A 105 -0.40 4.03 -9.64
N VAL A 106 -0.66 2.72 -9.70
CA VAL A 106 -0.09 1.76 -8.74
C VAL A 106 1.43 1.90 -8.72
N GLU A 107 2.09 1.97 -9.88
CA GLU A 107 3.54 2.13 -9.94
C GLU A 107 4.02 3.43 -9.29
N GLN A 108 3.33 4.55 -9.50
CA GLN A 108 3.69 5.83 -8.91
C GLN A 108 3.55 5.82 -7.38
N VAL A 109 2.42 5.33 -6.87
CA VAL A 109 2.18 5.23 -5.42
C VAL A 109 3.18 4.27 -4.78
N CYS A 110 3.48 3.14 -5.42
CA CYS A 110 4.52 2.22 -4.96
C CYS A 110 5.89 2.90 -4.82
N ARG A 111 6.25 3.80 -5.75
CA ARG A 111 7.51 4.56 -5.64
C ARG A 111 7.49 5.52 -4.44
N ARG A 112 6.35 6.17 -4.15
CA ARG A 112 6.22 7.04 -2.96
C ARG A 112 6.32 6.23 -1.66
N LEU A 113 5.65 5.08 -1.58
CA LEU A 113 5.78 4.16 -0.45
C LEU A 113 7.21 3.61 -0.30
N GLU A 114 7.89 3.32 -1.40
CA GLU A 114 9.32 2.95 -1.42
C GLU A 114 10.21 4.06 -0.85
N LEU A 115 9.93 5.33 -1.13
CA LEU A 115 10.64 6.46 -0.53
C LEU A 115 10.39 6.54 0.99
N LEU A 116 9.15 6.31 1.44
CA LEU A 116 8.82 6.26 2.87
C LEU A 116 9.52 5.09 3.58
N LEU A 117 9.61 3.92 2.93
CA LEU A 117 10.37 2.77 3.42
C LEU A 117 11.88 3.01 3.52
N ARG A 118 12.40 4.03 2.85
CA ARG A 118 13.82 4.43 2.88
C ARG A 118 14.08 5.67 3.71
N ALA A 119 13.03 6.40 4.13
CA ALA A 119 13.16 7.63 4.91
C ALA A 119 13.90 7.38 6.24
N ARG A 120 14.55 8.40 6.80
CA ARG A 120 15.26 8.23 8.09
C ARG A 120 14.31 8.18 9.28
N THR A 121 13.13 8.79 9.14
CA THR A 121 12.11 8.88 10.17
C THR A 121 10.81 8.32 9.61
N PRO A 122 10.08 7.47 10.37
CA PRO A 122 8.76 7.04 9.94
C PRO A 122 7.83 8.26 9.80
N PRO A 123 6.99 8.32 8.76
CA PRO A 123 6.03 9.40 8.64
C PRO A 123 4.91 9.25 9.69
N PRO A 124 4.17 10.33 9.98
CA PRO A 124 2.91 10.22 10.71
C PRO A 124 1.97 9.20 10.05
N LEU A 125 1.20 8.44 10.83
CA LEU A 125 0.26 7.43 10.31
C LEU A 125 -0.77 8.02 9.36
N ALA A 126 -1.21 9.27 9.57
CA ALA A 126 -2.13 9.94 8.65
C ALA A 126 -1.53 10.16 7.24
N VAL A 127 -0.22 10.42 7.15
CA VAL A 127 0.48 10.56 5.86
C VAL A 127 0.57 9.21 5.16
N LEU A 128 0.89 8.15 5.90
CA LEU A 128 0.91 6.80 5.33
C LEU A 128 -0.49 6.37 4.86
N ALA A 129 -1.54 6.72 5.62
CA ALA A 129 -2.92 6.43 5.25
C ALA A 129 -3.28 7.03 3.88
N ALA A 130 -2.88 8.27 3.60
CA ALA A 130 -3.12 8.89 2.30
C ALA A 130 -2.45 8.12 1.14
N GLU A 131 -1.24 7.60 1.35
CA GLU A 131 -0.58 6.78 0.33
C GLU A 131 -1.21 5.38 0.17
N VAL A 132 -1.68 4.78 1.26
CA VAL A 132 -2.39 3.49 1.20
C VAL A 132 -3.76 3.64 0.52
N ASP A 133 -4.48 4.73 0.79
CA ASP A 133 -5.72 5.08 0.10
C ASP A 133 -5.50 5.29 -1.39
N ALA A 134 -4.48 6.07 -1.76
CA ALA A 134 -4.08 6.24 -3.15
C ALA A 134 -3.73 4.91 -3.84
N LEU A 135 -3.05 4.01 -3.13
CA LEU A 135 -2.73 2.68 -3.66
C LEU A 135 -4.00 1.84 -3.88
N GLY A 136 -4.93 1.88 -2.92
CA GLY A 136 -6.21 1.19 -3.01
C GLY A 136 -7.05 1.68 -4.19
N ALA A 137 -7.19 3.01 -4.32
CA ALA A 137 -7.90 3.64 -5.43
C ALA A 137 -7.26 3.29 -6.78
N ALA A 138 -5.93 3.32 -6.87
CA ALA A 138 -5.21 2.93 -8.09
C ALA A 138 -5.41 1.44 -8.44
N ALA A 139 -5.42 0.55 -7.45
CA ALA A 139 -5.70 -0.88 -7.64
C ALA A 139 -7.13 -1.12 -8.14
N VAL A 140 -8.13 -0.39 -7.62
CA VAL A 140 -9.50 -0.43 -8.12
C VAL A 140 -9.56 0.09 -9.57
N GLY A 141 -8.85 1.17 -9.89
CA GLY A 141 -8.71 1.66 -11.25
C GLY A 141 -8.13 0.61 -12.19
N ALA A 142 -7.08 -0.10 -11.77
CA ALA A 142 -6.44 -1.14 -12.58
C ALA A 142 -7.37 -2.33 -12.80
N LEU A 143 -8.18 -2.70 -11.80
CA LEU A 143 -9.20 -3.73 -11.92
C LEU A 143 -10.32 -3.31 -12.88
N ALA A 144 -10.73 -2.05 -12.84
CA ALA A 144 -11.73 -1.49 -13.75
C ALA A 144 -11.22 -1.45 -15.20
N ASP A 145 -9.98 -1.03 -15.42
CA ASP A 145 -9.33 -1.03 -16.74
C ASP A 145 -9.21 -2.45 -17.33
N ALA A 146 -8.93 -3.44 -16.49
CA ALA A 146 -8.80 -4.84 -16.89
C ALA A 146 -10.15 -5.55 -17.13
N SER A 147 -11.26 -4.98 -16.64
CA SER A 147 -12.59 -5.56 -16.77
C SER A 147 -13.27 -5.02 -18.03
N PRO A 148 -13.56 -5.86 -19.04
CA PRO A 148 -14.43 -5.47 -20.13
C PRO A 148 -15.85 -5.37 -19.59
N TRP A 149 -16.24 -4.22 -19.04
CA TRP A 149 -17.64 -3.97 -18.75
C TRP A 149 -18.40 -3.96 -20.08
N PRO A 150 -19.38 -4.84 -20.33
CA PRO A 150 -20.20 -4.72 -21.52
C PRO A 150 -20.94 -3.39 -21.38
N ALA A 151 -20.70 -2.46 -22.32
CA ALA A 151 -21.41 -1.20 -22.38
C ALA A 151 -22.92 -1.48 -22.32
N ALA A 152 -23.53 -1.22 -21.17
CA ALA A 152 -24.96 -1.33 -21.00
C ALA A 152 -25.59 -0.17 -21.77
N GLY A 153 -25.93 -0.38 -23.04
CA GLY A 153 -26.60 0.66 -23.83
C GLY A 153 -26.43 0.56 -25.34
N ALA A 154 -26.75 -0.58 -25.94
CA ALA A 154 -27.20 -0.62 -27.33
C ALA A 154 -28.52 -1.42 -27.36
N ARG A 155 -29.61 -0.73 -27.09
CA ARG A 155 -30.97 -1.16 -27.45
C ARG A 155 -31.66 0.01 -28.14
#